data_AF-A0A7S2V4V7-F1
#
_entry.id   AF-A0A7S2V4V7-F1
#
_cell.length_a   1.000
_cell.length_b   1.000
_cell.length_c   1.000
_cell.angle_alpha   90.00
_cell.angle_beta   90.00
_cell.angle_gamma   90.00
#
_symmetry.space_group_name_H-M   'P 1'
#
loop_
_entity.id
_entity.type
_entity.pdbx_description
1 polymer ?
#
loop_
_entity_poly.entity_id
_entity_poly.type
_entity_poly.pdbx_seq_one_letter_code
_entity_poly.pdbx_strand_id
1 'polypeptide(L)'
;KGKGKGGEGGGKKQKQKQAAPAPAPAAGDVDPVTLDAFLEATSFLGGFTPTKAGDAAVFEAAGEKLAAAEGLPNLARWLTTIGSYSVKERAAWPAGQAWDPASAPAAATTPTAPAPGPADPMAALDATLADQAYVGGFVPSKADADTYDQLAMAVNPPELPNLKRWFMHVASFTDAERASWQ
;
A
#
# COMPACT_ATOMS: atom_id res chain seq x y z
N LYS A 1 46.09 -44.84 0.19
CA LYS A 1 46.64 -43.48 0.45
C LYS A 1 46.40 -42.69 -0.83
N GLY A 2 45.30 -41.98 -1.07
CA GLY A 2 44.48 -41.17 -0.18
C GLY A 2 44.74 -39.71 -0.52
N LYS A 3 43.89 -39.11 -1.38
CA LYS A 3 43.42 -37.71 -1.31
C LYS A 3 42.68 -37.32 -2.60
N GLY A 4 41.43 -36.91 -2.43
CA GLY A 4 40.65 -36.23 -3.46
C GLY A 4 40.80 -34.72 -3.43
N LYS A 5 39.92 -34.09 -4.22
CA LYS A 5 39.64 -32.65 -4.47
C LYS A 5 39.89 -32.34 -5.94
N GLY A 6 39.00 -31.69 -6.67
CA GLY A 6 37.71 -31.11 -6.35
C GLY A 6 37.11 -30.65 -7.68
N GLY A 7 35.80 -30.72 -7.81
CA GLY A 7 35.10 -30.25 -8.99
C GLY A 7 35.19 -28.75 -9.12
N GLU A 8 35.39 -28.27 -10.34
CA GLU A 8 35.16 -26.88 -10.70
C GLU A 8 34.02 -26.87 -11.73
N GLY A 9 32.80 -26.79 -11.20
CA GLY A 9 31.60 -26.53 -12.00
C GLY A 9 31.63 -25.09 -12.49
N GLY A 10 31.96 -24.91 -13.77
CA GLY A 10 31.83 -23.64 -14.47
C GLY A 10 30.36 -23.23 -14.57
N GLY A 11 29.86 -22.56 -13.52
CA GLY A 11 28.57 -21.89 -13.53
C GLY A 11 28.59 -20.75 -14.55
N LYS A 12 28.03 -21.00 -15.72
CA LYS A 12 27.69 -19.95 -16.69
C LYS A 12 26.78 -18.95 -15.97
N LYS A 13 27.32 -17.78 -15.64
CA LYS A 13 26.53 -16.61 -15.23
C LYS A 13 25.57 -16.30 -16.38
N GLN A 14 24.34 -16.75 -16.26
CA GLN A 14 23.22 -16.22 -17.01
C GLN A 14 23.14 -14.75 -16.63
N LYS A 15 23.75 -13.90 -17.45
CA LYS A 15 23.57 -12.47 -17.42
C LYS A 15 22.09 -12.27 -17.74
N GLN A 16 21.29 -12.17 -16.68
CA GLN A 16 19.89 -11.81 -16.74
C GLN A 16 19.87 -10.46 -17.47
N LYS A 17 19.57 -10.54 -18.77
CA LYS A 17 19.41 -9.40 -19.65
C LYS A 17 18.22 -8.66 -19.05
N GLN A 18 18.49 -7.65 -18.23
CA GLN A 18 17.48 -6.71 -17.77
C GLN A 18 16.76 -6.27 -19.04
N ALA A 19 15.50 -6.70 -19.17
CA ALA A 19 14.65 -6.21 -20.23
C ALA A 19 14.71 -4.68 -20.11
N ALA A 20 14.92 -4.00 -21.24
CA ALA A 20 14.84 -2.55 -21.25
C ALA A 20 13.54 -2.14 -20.56
N PRO A 21 13.56 -1.12 -19.67
CA PRO A 21 12.34 -0.65 -19.03
C PRO A 21 11.30 -0.43 -20.13
N ALA A 22 10.11 -1.00 -19.94
CA ALA A 22 8.99 -0.75 -20.84
C ALA A 22 8.86 0.75 -21.06
N PRO A 23 8.55 1.21 -22.29
CA PRO A 23 8.38 2.63 -22.55
C PRO A 23 7.34 3.19 -21.59
N ALA A 24 7.65 4.34 -20.98
CA ALA A 24 6.71 5.05 -20.14
C ALA A 24 5.39 5.27 -20.91
N PRO A 25 4.23 5.18 -20.25
CA PRO A 25 2.96 5.47 -20.90
C PRO A 25 3.01 6.88 -21.49
N ALA A 26 2.53 7.06 -22.72
CA ALA A 26 2.45 8.38 -23.31
C ALA A 26 1.43 9.22 -22.55
N ALA A 27 1.72 10.52 -22.37
CA ALA A 27 0.89 11.46 -21.62
C ALA A 27 -0.58 11.52 -22.10
N GLY A 28 -0.83 11.17 -23.37
CA GLY A 28 -2.16 11.15 -23.98
C GLY A 28 -3.08 10.06 -23.43
N ASP A 29 -2.53 8.92 -22.99
CA ASP A 29 -3.29 7.71 -22.65
C ASP A 29 -3.71 7.63 -21.17
N VAL A 30 -3.26 8.57 -20.34
CA VAL A 30 -3.65 8.64 -18.93
C VAL A 30 -5.01 9.34 -18.82
N ASP A 31 -6.05 8.55 -18.59
CA ASP A 31 -7.39 9.04 -18.25
C ASP A 31 -7.47 9.35 -16.73
N PRO A 32 -7.81 10.59 -16.34
CA PRO A 32 -7.81 10.99 -14.93
C PRO A 32 -8.85 10.24 -14.09
N VAL A 33 -10.00 9.88 -14.65
CA VAL A 33 -11.07 9.17 -13.92
C VAL A 33 -10.65 7.73 -13.65
N THR A 34 -10.08 7.06 -14.64
CA THR A 34 -9.54 5.70 -14.52
C THR A 34 -8.40 5.65 -13.49
N LEU A 35 -7.53 6.66 -13.50
CA LEU A 35 -6.44 6.78 -12.54
C LEU A 35 -6.97 7.06 -11.11
N ASP A 36 -7.96 7.93 -10.95
CA ASP A 36 -8.60 8.20 -9.65
C ASP A 36 -9.23 6.93 -9.04
N ALA A 37 -9.96 6.15 -9.85
CA ALA A 37 -10.55 4.89 -9.43
C ALA A 37 -9.49 3.84 -9.05
N PHE A 38 -8.36 3.78 -9.76
CA PHE A 38 -7.25 2.91 -9.39
C PHE A 38 -6.62 3.33 -8.04
N LEU A 39 -6.49 4.64 -7.82
CA LEU A 39 -5.92 5.24 -6.60
C LEU A 39 -6.87 5.21 -5.39
N GLU A 40 -8.14 4.86 -5.61
CA GLU A 40 -9.07 4.52 -4.52
C GLU A 40 -8.62 3.23 -3.83
N ALA A 41 -8.28 2.21 -4.61
CA ALA A 41 -7.86 0.90 -4.11
C ALA A 41 -6.36 0.83 -3.75
N THR A 42 -5.54 1.78 -4.23
CA THR A 42 -4.09 1.76 -4.08
C THR A 42 -3.52 3.14 -3.75
N SER A 43 -2.49 3.22 -2.88
CA SER A 43 -1.85 4.51 -2.57
C SER A 43 -0.92 4.99 -3.69
N PHE A 44 -0.37 4.04 -4.45
CA PHE A 44 0.61 4.28 -5.50
C PHE A 44 0.37 3.33 -6.66
N LEU A 45 0.87 3.70 -7.83
CA LEU A 45 0.73 2.90 -9.05
C LEU A 45 1.48 1.56 -8.98
N GLY A 46 2.49 1.46 -8.10
CA GLY A 46 3.19 0.22 -7.77
C GLY A 46 2.64 -0.53 -6.55
N GLY A 47 1.45 -0.18 -6.04
CA GLY A 47 0.86 -0.76 -4.84
C GLY A 47 1.05 0.14 -3.61
N PHE A 48 1.94 -0.23 -2.70
CA PHE A 48 2.11 0.43 -1.39
C PHE A 48 3.33 1.36 -1.30
N THR A 49 4.21 1.34 -2.31
CA THR A 49 5.40 2.21 -2.37
C THR A 49 5.48 2.91 -3.71
N PRO A 50 5.93 4.18 -3.77
CA PRO A 50 6.08 4.90 -5.02
C PRO A 50 7.17 4.24 -5.87
N THR A 51 6.93 4.15 -7.17
CA THR A 51 7.83 3.51 -8.12
C THR A 51 8.23 4.46 -9.25
N LYS A 52 9.41 4.20 -9.83
CA LYS A 52 9.89 5.01 -10.95
C LYS A 52 9.06 4.81 -12.22
N ALA A 53 8.66 3.57 -12.51
CA ALA A 53 7.96 3.21 -13.75
C ALA A 53 6.45 3.48 -13.72
N GLY A 54 5.84 3.48 -12.52
CA GLY A 54 4.44 3.89 -12.33
C GLY A 54 4.36 5.37 -11.98
N ASP A 55 4.63 5.69 -10.72
CA ASP A 55 4.30 7.00 -10.15
C ASP A 55 5.10 8.15 -10.74
N ALA A 56 6.44 8.06 -10.78
CA ALA A 56 7.26 9.14 -11.31
C ALA A 56 7.00 9.36 -12.80
N ALA A 57 6.92 8.27 -13.58
CA ALA A 57 6.68 8.34 -15.01
C ALA A 57 5.31 8.96 -15.33
N VAL A 58 4.23 8.55 -14.67
CA VAL A 58 2.89 9.11 -14.89
C VAL A 58 2.81 10.57 -14.43
N PHE A 59 3.42 10.91 -13.30
CA PHE A 59 3.44 12.29 -12.81
C PHE A 59 4.22 13.23 -13.75
N GLU A 60 5.38 12.80 -14.26
CA GLU A 60 6.18 13.60 -15.19
C GLU A 60 5.51 13.74 -16.56
N ALA A 61 4.85 12.67 -17.03
CA ALA A 61 4.19 12.68 -18.33
C ALA A 61 2.86 13.47 -18.32
N ALA A 62 2.05 13.31 -17.27
CA ALA A 62 0.66 13.78 -17.26
C ALA A 62 0.27 14.65 -16.06
N GLY A 63 1.20 14.97 -15.14
CA GLY A 63 0.87 15.64 -13.87
C GLY A 63 0.11 16.96 -14.02
N GLU A 64 0.46 17.79 -15.00
CA GLU A 64 -0.25 19.06 -15.25
C GLU A 64 -1.68 18.84 -15.77
N LYS A 65 -1.86 17.92 -16.72
CA LYS A 65 -3.18 17.53 -17.25
C LYS A 65 -4.06 16.94 -16.13
N LEU A 66 -3.47 16.09 -15.30
CA LEU A 66 -4.15 15.45 -14.17
C LEU A 66 -4.53 16.47 -13.09
N ALA A 67 -3.70 17.48 -12.84
CA ALA A 67 -3.99 18.54 -11.88
C ALA A 67 -5.13 19.46 -12.32
N ALA A 68 -5.40 19.55 -13.63
CA ALA A 68 -6.55 20.28 -14.16
C ALA A 68 -7.87 19.50 -14.01
N ALA A 69 -7.84 18.22 -13.64
CA ALA A 69 -9.05 17.43 -13.42
C ALA A 69 -9.63 17.74 -12.03
N GLU A 70 -10.90 18.14 -12.00
CA GLU A 70 -11.61 18.47 -10.76
C GLU A 70 -12.49 17.31 -10.29
N GLY A 71 -12.82 17.29 -9.00
CA GLY A 71 -13.74 16.30 -8.41
C GLY A 71 -13.15 14.89 -8.25
N LEU A 72 -11.83 14.74 -8.33
CA LEU A 72 -11.12 13.46 -8.23
C LEU A 72 -10.22 13.45 -6.97
N PRO A 73 -10.78 13.08 -5.79
CA PRO A 73 -10.09 13.24 -4.51
C PRO A 73 -8.88 12.30 -4.36
N ASN A 74 -8.92 11.09 -4.94
CA ASN A 74 -7.83 10.12 -4.83
C ASN A 74 -6.64 10.55 -5.69
N LEU A 75 -6.94 11.06 -6.89
CA LEU A 75 -5.97 11.66 -7.81
C LEU A 75 -5.34 12.91 -7.20
N ALA A 76 -6.14 13.82 -6.64
CA ALA A 76 -5.64 15.05 -6.01
C ALA A 76 -4.69 14.75 -4.84
N ARG A 77 -5.06 13.76 -4.00
CA ARG A 77 -4.20 13.26 -2.93
C ARG A 77 -2.89 12.70 -3.49
N TRP A 78 -2.95 11.81 -4.47
CA TRP A 78 -1.77 11.22 -5.10
C TRP A 78 -0.87 12.30 -5.74
N LEU A 79 -1.41 13.24 -6.50
CA LEU A 79 -0.66 14.36 -7.09
C LEU A 79 0.06 15.19 -6.02
N THR A 80 -0.62 15.48 -4.92
CA THR A 80 -0.02 16.20 -3.78
C THR A 80 1.12 15.40 -3.16
N THR A 81 0.90 14.10 -2.93
CA THR A 81 1.92 13.19 -2.39
C THR A 81 3.12 13.08 -3.32
N ILE A 82 2.94 12.74 -4.60
CA ILE A 82 4.03 12.61 -5.57
C ILE A 82 4.74 13.95 -5.83
N GLY A 83 3.99 15.05 -5.82
CA GLY A 83 4.52 16.41 -6.00
C GLY A 83 5.36 16.89 -4.82
N SER A 84 5.12 16.38 -3.61
CA SER A 84 5.92 16.71 -2.42
C SER A 84 7.35 16.20 -2.49
N TYR A 85 7.60 15.13 -3.26
CA TYR A 85 8.95 14.62 -3.47
C TYR A 85 9.69 15.48 -4.49
N SER A 86 10.98 15.71 -4.29
CA SER A 86 11.81 16.36 -5.29
C SER A 86 12.03 15.45 -6.51
N VAL A 87 12.41 16.06 -7.65
CA VAL A 87 12.82 15.32 -8.85
C VAL A 87 13.94 14.33 -8.53
N LYS A 88 14.87 14.70 -7.65
CA LYS A 88 15.98 13.84 -7.24
C LYS A 88 15.50 12.62 -6.44
N GLU A 89 14.52 12.79 -5.56
CA GLU A 89 13.92 11.68 -4.81
C GLU A 89 13.15 10.74 -5.73
N ARG A 90 12.33 11.29 -6.64
CA ARG A 90 11.61 10.49 -7.65
C ARG A 90 12.55 9.69 -8.54
N ALA A 91 13.70 10.27 -8.92
CA ALA A 91 14.70 9.58 -9.71
C ALA A 91 15.35 8.39 -8.99
N ALA A 92 15.35 8.39 -7.65
CA ALA A 92 15.92 7.37 -6.78
C ALA A 92 14.93 6.26 -6.36
N TRP A 93 13.65 6.38 -6.74
CA TRP A 93 12.65 5.36 -6.45
C TRP A 93 12.98 4.01 -7.08
N PRO A 94 12.56 2.90 -6.43
CA PRO A 94 12.79 1.58 -6.97
C PRO A 94 12.21 1.46 -8.38
N ALA A 95 12.91 0.69 -9.21
CA ALA A 95 12.31 0.18 -10.43
C ALA A 95 11.10 -0.67 -10.04
N GLY A 96 9.96 -0.39 -10.64
CA GLY A 96 8.71 -1.08 -10.36
C GLY A 96 7.98 -1.42 -11.65
N GLN A 97 6.78 -1.97 -11.49
CA GLN A 97 5.86 -2.19 -12.59
C GLN A 97 5.41 -0.83 -13.15
N ALA A 98 5.35 -0.72 -14.48
CA ALA A 98 4.69 0.42 -15.10
C ALA A 98 3.19 0.36 -14.81
N TRP A 99 2.56 1.53 -14.67
CA TRP A 99 1.11 1.56 -14.55
C TRP A 99 0.46 1.04 -15.83
N ASP A 100 -0.50 0.13 -15.66
CA ASP A 100 -1.30 -0.42 -16.73
C ASP A 100 -2.76 -0.01 -16.49
N PRO A 101 -3.38 0.79 -17.37
CA PRO A 101 -4.74 1.28 -17.19
C PRO A 101 -5.78 0.15 -17.31
N ALA A 102 -5.47 -0.97 -17.95
CA ALA A 102 -6.33 -2.15 -17.98
C ALA A 102 -6.28 -2.95 -16.67
N SER A 103 -5.32 -2.66 -15.79
CA SER A 103 -5.27 -3.16 -14.41
C SER A 103 -6.11 -2.33 -13.44
N ALA A 104 -6.80 -1.29 -13.94
CA ALA A 104 -7.85 -0.62 -13.18
C ALA A 104 -8.93 -1.65 -12.79
N PRO A 105 -9.31 -1.75 -11.50
CA PRO A 105 -10.44 -2.58 -11.13
C PRO A 105 -11.65 -2.08 -11.91
N ALA A 106 -12.24 -2.95 -12.75
CA ALA A 106 -13.41 -2.60 -13.53
C ALA A 106 -14.48 -2.06 -12.57
N ALA A 107 -14.88 -0.80 -12.79
CA ALA A 107 -15.81 -0.07 -11.92
C ALA A 107 -17.04 -0.93 -11.61
N ALA A 108 -17.09 -1.46 -10.39
CA ALA A 108 -18.21 -2.26 -9.93
C ALA A 108 -19.38 -1.32 -9.63
N THR A 109 -20.51 -1.55 -10.30
CA THR A 109 -21.75 -0.80 -10.13
C THR A 109 -22.46 -1.18 -8.82
N THR A 110 -22.64 -0.19 -7.92
CA THR A 110 -23.70 0.00 -6.88
C THR A 110 -23.66 -0.85 -5.57
N PRO A 111 -24.39 -0.47 -4.48
CA PRO A 111 -24.05 0.58 -3.50
C PRO A 111 -24.16 0.11 -2.03
N THR A 112 -23.21 0.38 -1.11
CA THR A 112 -23.40 0.39 0.38
C THR A 112 -22.12 0.84 1.10
N ALA A 113 -22.26 1.86 1.96
CA ALA A 113 -21.34 2.36 3.00
C ALA A 113 -19.96 2.93 2.56
N PRO A 114 -19.46 4.02 3.21
CA PRO A 114 -18.27 4.71 2.75
C PRO A 114 -17.01 3.91 3.08
N ALA A 115 -16.20 3.60 2.07
CA ALA A 115 -14.86 3.03 2.25
C ALA A 115 -13.84 4.17 2.49
N PRO A 116 -12.98 4.07 3.53
CA PRO A 116 -11.85 4.98 3.69
C PRO A 116 -10.73 4.60 2.71
N GLY A 117 -10.14 5.60 2.04
CA GLY A 117 -9.01 5.45 1.10
C GLY A 117 -7.72 4.91 1.75
N PRO A 118 -6.66 4.65 0.96
CA PRO A 118 -5.68 3.63 1.27
C PRO A 118 -4.80 4.10 2.40
N ALA A 119 -4.98 3.38 3.50
CA ALA A 119 -4.58 3.77 4.81
C ALA A 119 -3.33 2.99 5.19
N ASP A 120 -2.40 3.69 5.81
CA ASP A 120 -1.53 3.10 6.82
C ASP A 120 -2.37 2.07 7.60
N PRO A 121 -1.98 0.78 7.66
CA PRO A 121 -2.81 -0.25 8.26
C PRO A 121 -3.27 0.13 9.67
N MET A 122 -2.47 0.95 10.38
CA MET A 122 -2.84 1.51 11.68
C MET A 122 -3.91 2.61 11.59
N ALA A 123 -3.87 3.47 10.58
CA ALA A 123 -4.90 4.48 10.34
C ALA A 123 -6.22 3.86 9.87
N ALA A 124 -6.17 2.80 9.07
CA ALA A 124 -7.35 2.05 8.65
C ALA A 124 -8.05 1.42 9.85
N LEU A 125 -7.24 0.84 10.73
CA LEU A 125 -7.68 0.24 11.97
C LEU A 125 -8.24 1.30 12.94
N ASP A 126 -7.58 2.46 13.09
CA ASP A 126 -8.09 3.56 13.92
C ASP A 126 -9.43 4.09 13.42
N ALA A 127 -9.59 4.26 12.10
CA ALA A 127 -10.86 4.66 11.50
C ALA A 127 -11.96 3.61 11.74
N THR A 128 -11.64 2.32 11.59
CA THR A 128 -12.56 1.24 11.90
C THR A 128 -13.00 1.31 13.37
N LEU A 129 -12.04 1.46 14.29
CA LEU A 129 -12.27 1.56 15.74
C LEU A 129 -12.93 2.86 16.20
N ALA A 130 -13.11 3.83 15.30
CA ALA A 130 -13.94 5.01 15.56
C ALA A 130 -15.44 4.63 15.54
N ASP A 131 -15.83 3.71 14.65
CA ASP A 131 -17.22 3.28 14.48
C ASP A 131 -17.59 2.07 15.34
N GLN A 132 -16.61 1.25 15.72
CA GLN A 132 -16.83 0.02 16.49
C GLN A 132 -15.84 -0.16 17.64
N ALA A 133 -16.17 -1.05 18.59
CA ALA A 133 -15.38 -1.23 19.81
C ALA A 133 -14.21 -2.21 19.64
N TYR A 134 -14.30 -3.11 18.66
CA TYR A 134 -13.39 -4.24 18.41
C TYR A 134 -13.15 -4.41 16.91
N VAL A 135 -12.07 -5.08 16.50
CA VAL A 135 -11.72 -5.28 15.09
C VAL A 135 -12.83 -6.00 14.30
N GLY A 136 -13.53 -6.93 14.96
CA GLY A 136 -14.63 -7.70 14.38
C GLY A 136 -16.04 -7.16 14.65
N GLY A 137 -16.18 -5.99 15.29
CA GLY A 137 -17.49 -5.37 15.57
C GLY A 137 -17.61 -4.82 17.00
N PHE A 138 -18.70 -5.20 17.68
CA PHE A 138 -19.05 -4.69 19.02
C PHE A 138 -18.79 -5.69 20.16
N VAL A 139 -18.26 -6.88 19.82
CA VAL A 139 -17.94 -7.96 20.76
C VAL A 139 -16.48 -8.37 20.53
N PRO A 140 -15.71 -8.69 21.59
CA PRO A 140 -14.35 -9.20 21.43
C PRO A 140 -14.33 -10.45 20.55
N SER A 141 -13.36 -10.51 19.65
CA SER A 141 -13.21 -11.62 18.70
C SER A 141 -11.77 -12.11 18.65
N LYS A 142 -11.55 -13.27 18.02
CA LYS A 142 -10.19 -13.74 17.75
C LYS A 142 -9.33 -12.73 16.97
N ALA A 143 -9.93 -11.93 16.09
CA ALA A 143 -9.23 -10.88 15.35
C ALA A 143 -8.60 -9.82 16.28
N ASP A 144 -9.23 -9.50 17.40
CA ASP A 144 -8.71 -8.55 18.37
C ASP A 144 -7.46 -9.08 19.09
N ALA A 145 -7.50 -10.36 19.48
CA ALA A 145 -6.37 -11.02 20.13
C ALA A 145 -5.16 -11.06 19.19
N ASP A 146 -5.37 -11.50 17.95
CA ASP A 146 -4.29 -11.62 16.95
C ASP A 146 -3.71 -10.24 16.58
N THR A 147 -4.56 -9.21 16.50
CA THR A 147 -4.12 -7.83 16.20
C THR A 147 -3.37 -7.22 17.37
N TYR A 148 -3.82 -7.47 18.60
CA TYR A 148 -3.15 -7.00 19.80
C TYR A 148 -1.75 -7.59 19.94
N ASP A 149 -1.60 -8.90 19.74
CA ASP A 149 -0.30 -9.57 19.85
C ASP A 149 0.69 -9.01 18.82
N GLN A 150 0.25 -8.75 17.58
CA GLN A 150 1.07 -8.12 16.54
C GLN A 150 1.52 -6.70 16.92
N LEU A 151 0.61 -5.91 17.51
CA LEU A 151 0.92 -4.53 17.94
C LEU A 151 1.76 -4.48 19.21
N ALA A 152 1.57 -5.41 20.15
CA ALA A 152 2.36 -5.51 21.37
C ALA A 152 3.83 -5.85 21.09
N MET A 153 4.10 -6.49 19.94
CA MET A 153 5.47 -6.76 19.46
C MET A 153 6.12 -5.53 18.78
N ALA A 154 5.36 -4.47 18.48
CA ALA A 154 5.89 -3.26 17.85
C ALA A 154 6.54 -2.32 18.88
N VAL A 155 7.65 -1.67 18.50
CA VAL A 155 8.51 -0.88 19.41
C VAL A 155 7.88 0.46 19.82
N ASN A 156 6.82 0.92 19.15
CA ASN A 156 6.18 2.19 19.47
C ASN A 156 4.68 2.04 19.74
N PRO A 157 4.14 2.71 20.78
CA PRO A 157 2.71 2.75 21.03
C PRO A 157 1.98 3.50 19.91
N PRO A 158 0.74 3.11 19.57
CA PRO A 158 -0.04 3.81 18.56
C PRO A 158 -0.36 5.25 19.01
N GLU A 159 0.02 6.22 18.18
CA GLU A 159 -0.28 7.65 18.39
C GLU A 159 -1.75 8.01 18.08
N LEU A 160 -2.49 7.07 17.48
CA LEU A 160 -3.86 7.26 17.02
C LEU A 160 -4.86 7.02 18.16
N PRO A 161 -5.86 7.91 18.36
CA PRO A 161 -6.66 7.95 19.59
C PRO A 161 -7.58 6.74 19.77
N ASN A 162 -8.25 6.27 18.71
CA ASN A 162 -9.20 5.16 18.78
C ASN A 162 -8.46 3.83 18.94
N LEU A 163 -7.36 3.67 18.21
CA LEU A 163 -6.44 2.54 18.30
C LEU A 163 -5.80 2.46 19.69
N LYS A 164 -5.36 3.60 20.25
CA LYS A 164 -4.82 3.66 21.62
C LYS A 164 -5.86 3.27 22.66
N ARG A 165 -7.09 3.78 22.56
CA ARG A 165 -8.21 3.40 23.44
C ARG A 165 -8.44 1.89 23.39
N TRP A 166 -8.58 1.33 22.18
CA TRP A 166 -8.78 -0.11 21.98
C TRP A 166 -7.61 -0.92 22.52
N PHE A 167 -6.37 -0.52 22.25
CA PHE A 167 -5.18 -1.24 22.69
C PHE A 167 -5.11 -1.32 24.22
N MET A 168 -5.39 -0.21 24.93
CA MET A 168 -5.44 -0.19 26.39
C MET A 168 -6.60 -1.06 26.93
N HIS A 169 -7.73 -1.08 26.22
CA HIS A 169 -8.87 -1.92 26.58
C HIS A 169 -8.55 -3.40 26.43
N VAL A 170 -7.99 -3.83 25.29
CA VAL A 170 -7.59 -5.23 25.05
C VAL A 170 -6.46 -5.67 25.98
N ALA A 171 -5.53 -4.77 26.33
CA ALA A 171 -4.49 -5.00 27.34
C ALA A 171 -5.03 -5.23 28.76
N SER A 172 -6.26 -4.80 29.06
CA SER A 172 -6.85 -5.00 30.39
C SER A 172 -7.31 -6.43 30.64
N PHE A 173 -7.49 -7.23 29.57
CA PHE A 173 -7.80 -8.65 29.67
C PHE A 173 -6.52 -9.47 29.88
N THR A 174 -6.65 -10.61 30.53
CA THR A 174 -5.56 -11.59 30.63
C THR A 174 -5.39 -12.34 29.30
N ASP A 175 -4.22 -12.91 29.09
CA ASP A 175 -3.93 -13.73 27.89
C ASP A 175 -4.91 -14.90 27.77
N ALA A 176 -5.32 -15.50 28.91
CA ALA A 176 -6.30 -16.59 28.96
C ALA A 176 -7.70 -16.13 28.52
N GLU A 177 -8.11 -14.92 28.90
CA GLU A 177 -9.37 -14.33 28.46
C GLU A 177 -9.35 -14.02 26.97
N ARG A 178 -8.27 -13.43 26.45
CA ARG A 178 -8.12 -13.16 25.00
C ARG A 178 -8.10 -14.45 24.17
N ALA A 179 -7.47 -15.50 24.67
CA ALA A 179 -7.45 -16.81 24.02
C ALA A 179 -8.84 -17.49 23.97
N SER A 180 -9.79 -17.05 24.80
CA SER A 180 -11.16 -17.58 24.83
C SER A 180 -12.12 -16.91 23.82
N TRP A 181 -11.68 -15.84 23.16
CA TRP A 181 -12.50 -15.13 22.17
C TRP A 181 -12.63 -15.92 20.87
N GLN A 182 -13.86 -16.02 20.36
CA GLN A 182 -14.21 -16.79 19.15
C GLN A 182 -14.09 -15.94 17.89
#